data_AF-A0A2I0I2S6-F1
#
_entry.id   AF-A0A2I0I2S6-F1
#
_cell.length_a   1.000
_cell.length_b   1.000
_cell.length_c   1.000
_cell.angle_alpha   90.00
_cell.angle_beta   90.00
_cell.angle_gamma   90.00
#
_symmetry.space_group_name_H-M   'P 1'
#
loop_
_entity.id
_entity.type
_entity.pdbx_description
1 polymer ?
#
loop_
_entity_poly.entity_id
_entity_poly.type
_entity_poly.pdbx_seq_one_letter_code
_entity_poly.pdbx_strand_id
1 'polypeptide(L)'
;MRWLVMGDDDTVFVPENLIRVLSKYDHSQMYYIGSSSESHLQNIYFSYNMAFGGGGFAISYPLARALERMQDRCIRRYPGLYGSDDRIQACMAELGVPLTREPGFHQYDVYGNLFGLLVSHPVTPLVSLHHIDVVEPIFPNMGRLQALQRLMSPMKLDSAGLLQQSICYDRTRSWTVSVSWGYAVQVLRGIYLPRDLEIPSRTFLHWYKRADQTGFSFNTRPVSRNPCQKPSVYFLSNALYNPGKNETASEYVRKWASDPNCKWKMADPSRIQRVEVYKKPDPNLWEKAPRRNCCRVMPTKKGNTMVINVGVCGEDEVVEL
;
A
#
# COMPACT_ATOMS: atom_id res chain seq x y z
N MET A 1 -8.52 27.03 9.61
CA MET A 1 -7.55 25.91 9.45
C MET A 1 -7.89 24.83 10.47
N ARG A 2 -8.03 23.56 10.08
CA ARG A 2 -8.38 22.44 10.99
C ARG A 2 -7.18 21.53 11.28
N TRP A 3 -6.41 21.23 10.24
CA TRP A 3 -5.25 20.34 10.28
C TRP A 3 -4.08 21.04 9.59
N LEU A 4 -2.86 20.76 10.07
CA LEU A 4 -1.62 21.06 9.38
C LEU A 4 -0.96 19.73 9.03
N VAL A 5 -0.49 19.60 7.80
CA VAL A 5 0.11 18.36 7.29
C VAL A 5 1.54 18.68 6.89
N MET A 6 2.47 17.86 7.36
CA MET A 6 3.89 17.90 7.03
C MET A 6 4.24 16.66 6.20
N GLY A 7 5.16 16.82 5.27
CA GLY A 7 5.80 15.76 4.51
C GLY A 7 7.04 16.32 3.79
N ASP A 8 7.87 15.44 3.27
CA ASP A 8 9.10 15.79 2.55
C ASP A 8 8.82 16.06 1.06
N ASP A 9 9.79 16.61 0.34
CA ASP A 9 9.66 17.01 -1.07
C ASP A 9 9.61 15.81 -2.05
N ASP A 10 9.90 14.61 -1.55
CA ASP A 10 9.81 13.31 -2.23
C ASP A 10 8.62 12.45 -1.76
N THR A 11 7.74 13.02 -0.94
CA THR A 11 6.55 12.37 -0.40
C THR A 11 5.36 12.58 -1.32
N VAL A 12 4.68 11.49 -1.70
CA VAL A 12 3.47 11.55 -2.53
C VAL A 12 2.25 11.24 -1.69
N PHE A 13 1.39 12.23 -1.46
CA PHE A 13 0.11 12.05 -0.77
C PHE A 13 -1.03 11.65 -1.72
N VAL A 14 -2.00 10.92 -1.18
CA VAL A 14 -3.34 10.68 -1.75
C VAL A 14 -4.34 11.58 -0.99
N PRO A 15 -4.62 12.81 -1.49
CA PRO A 15 -5.32 13.83 -0.70
C PRO A 15 -6.71 13.41 -0.22
N GLU A 16 -7.47 12.71 -1.05
CA GLU A 16 -8.82 12.25 -0.71
C GLU A 16 -8.80 11.22 0.43
N ASN A 17 -7.77 10.38 0.47
CA ASN A 17 -7.59 9.41 1.55
C ASN A 17 -7.07 10.08 2.82
N LEU A 18 -6.17 11.08 2.70
CA LEU A 18 -5.76 11.91 3.82
C LEU A 18 -6.96 12.59 4.48
N ILE A 19 -7.84 13.22 3.70
CA ILE A 19 -9.07 13.84 4.21
C ILE A 19 -9.95 12.81 4.94
N ARG A 20 -10.16 11.64 4.33
CA ARG A 20 -10.97 10.57 4.92
C ARG A 20 -10.37 10.03 6.22
N VAL A 21 -9.04 9.98 6.31
CA VAL A 21 -8.37 9.59 7.55
C VAL A 21 -8.57 10.65 8.64
N LEU A 22 -8.34 11.92 8.31
CA LEU A 22 -8.46 13.01 9.27
C LEU A 22 -9.90 13.29 9.71
N SER A 23 -10.91 12.95 8.88
CA SER A 23 -12.32 13.10 9.24
C SER A 23 -12.80 12.15 10.34
N LYS A 24 -12.01 11.11 10.67
CA LYS A 24 -12.29 10.21 11.81
C LYS A 24 -12.10 10.89 13.18
N TYR A 25 -11.38 12.00 13.22
CA TYR A 25 -10.92 12.62 14.46
C TYR A 25 -11.56 13.99 14.68
N ASP A 26 -11.92 14.28 15.94
CA ASP A 26 -12.39 15.60 16.33
C ASP A 26 -11.25 16.61 16.27
N HIS A 27 -11.22 17.42 15.20
CA HIS A 27 -10.17 18.41 14.97
C HIS A 27 -10.09 19.52 16.03
N SER A 28 -11.02 19.58 16.99
CA SER A 28 -10.99 20.50 18.14
C SER A 28 -10.16 19.97 19.32
N GLN A 29 -9.76 18.70 19.30
CA GLN A 29 -8.84 18.09 20.27
C GLN A 29 -7.38 18.11 19.76
N MET A 30 -6.41 17.83 20.64
CA MET A 30 -5.00 17.71 20.26
C MET A 30 -4.70 16.33 19.69
N TYR A 31 -4.35 16.27 18.41
CA TYR A 31 -4.02 15.03 17.71
C TYR A 31 -2.71 15.17 16.96
N TYR A 32 -1.83 14.18 17.13
CA TYR A 32 -0.62 13.94 16.33
C TYR A 32 -0.81 12.62 15.58
N ILE A 33 -1.04 12.67 14.27
CA ILE A 33 -1.47 11.53 13.46
C ILE A 33 -0.43 11.25 12.38
N GLY A 34 0.01 10.00 12.26
CA GLY A 34 0.96 9.56 11.24
C GLY A 34 1.34 8.10 11.46
N SER A 35 2.52 7.68 11.03
CA SER A 35 3.00 6.31 11.28
C SER A 35 4.50 6.26 11.55
N SER A 36 4.92 5.19 12.21
CA SER A 36 6.33 4.84 12.37
C SER A 36 6.90 4.26 11.07
N SER A 37 8.22 4.13 10.99
CA SER A 37 8.91 3.53 9.85
C SER A 37 8.66 2.02 9.72
N GLU A 38 8.68 1.53 8.48
CA GLU A 38 8.78 0.11 8.13
C GLU A 38 10.10 -0.54 8.60
N SER A 39 11.10 0.26 8.97
CA SER A 39 12.40 -0.19 9.47
C SER A 39 12.42 -0.31 11.00
N HIS A 40 12.62 -1.54 11.49
CA HIS A 40 12.66 -1.85 12.93
C HIS A 40 13.76 -1.06 13.65
N LEU A 41 14.94 -0.99 13.04
CA LEU A 41 16.10 -0.32 13.61
C LEU A 41 15.91 1.21 13.63
N GLN A 42 15.33 1.80 12.58
CA GLN A 42 15.03 3.24 12.58
C GLN A 42 14.08 3.59 13.73
N ASN A 43 13.05 2.78 13.97
CA ASN A 43 12.14 2.99 15.10
C ASN A 43 12.80 2.84 16.48
N ILE A 44 13.85 2.01 16.61
CA ILE A 44 14.63 1.91 17.85
C ILE A 44 15.53 3.13 18.05
N TYR A 45 16.19 3.59 16.98
CA TYR A 45 17.11 4.73 17.06
C TYR A 45 16.41 6.06 17.28
N PHE A 46 15.24 6.25 16.68
CA PHE A 46 14.42 7.45 16.82
C PHE A 46 13.35 7.22 17.89
N SER A 47 12.17 6.74 17.49
CA SER A 47 11.12 6.35 18.43
C SER A 47 9.99 5.61 17.71
N TYR A 48 9.44 4.58 18.34
CA TYR A 48 8.16 4.00 17.91
C TYR A 48 6.98 4.96 18.08
N ASN A 49 7.14 6.03 18.87
CA ASN A 49 6.11 7.05 19.09
C ASN A 49 6.31 8.28 18.19
N MET A 50 7.23 8.23 17.22
CA MET A 50 7.43 9.26 16.21
C MET A 50 6.61 8.94 14.97
N ALA A 51 5.86 9.92 14.47
CA ALA A 51 5.48 9.91 13.05
C ALA A 51 6.69 10.37 12.25
N PHE A 52 7.18 9.51 11.36
CA PHE A 52 8.34 9.85 10.54
C PHE A 52 7.98 10.92 9.50
N GLY A 53 8.86 11.90 9.34
CA GLY A 53 8.62 13.10 8.53
C GLY A 53 8.31 12.79 7.06
N GLY A 54 9.09 11.89 6.45
CA GLY A 54 8.91 11.49 5.05
C GLY A 54 7.62 10.70 4.80
N GLY A 55 7.21 9.84 5.73
CA GLY A 55 5.88 9.21 5.68
C GLY A 55 4.77 10.24 5.79
N GLY A 56 5.08 11.43 6.32
CA GLY A 56 4.14 12.51 6.52
C GLY A 56 3.34 12.32 7.80
N PHE A 57 2.90 13.45 8.36
CA PHE A 57 2.02 13.45 9.52
C PHE A 57 1.12 14.68 9.53
N ALA A 58 0.04 14.58 10.30
CA ALA A 58 -0.91 15.66 10.52
C ALA A 58 -0.98 16.01 12.00
N ILE A 59 -1.06 17.31 12.29
CA ILE A 59 -1.39 17.81 13.62
C ILE A 59 -2.66 18.64 13.57
N SER A 60 -3.51 18.50 14.59
CA SER A 60 -4.70 19.33 14.70
C SER A 60 -4.33 20.77 15.05
N TYR A 61 -5.20 21.73 14.69
CA TYR A 61 -4.94 23.13 14.93
C TYR A 61 -4.69 23.49 16.42
N PRO A 62 -5.44 22.95 17.41
CA PRO A 62 -5.14 23.17 18.83
C PRO A 62 -3.73 22.72 19.23
N LEU A 63 -3.28 21.57 18.70
CA LEU A 63 -1.93 21.06 18.95
C LEU A 63 -0.86 21.96 18.34
N ALA A 64 -1.06 22.40 17.09
CA ALA A 64 -0.15 23.33 16.42
C ALA A 64 0.02 24.64 17.22
N ARG A 65 -1.06 25.19 17.78
CA ARG A 65 -0.98 26.39 18.64
C ARG A 65 -0.25 26.13 19.96
N ALA A 66 -0.43 24.96 20.55
CA ALA A 66 0.29 24.59 21.77
C ALA A 66 1.79 24.45 21.49
N LEU A 67 2.13 23.78 20.38
CA LEU A 67 3.50 23.57 19.93
C LEU A 67 4.20 24.90 19.63
N GLU A 68 3.59 25.82 18.89
CA GLU A 68 4.18 27.11 18.52
C GLU A 68 4.68 27.91 19.76
N ARG A 69 3.94 27.87 20.87
CA ARG A 69 4.29 28.59 22.10
C ARG A 69 5.52 28.03 22.83
N MET A 70 5.93 26.80 22.51
CA MET A 70 6.95 26.07 23.26
C MET A 70 8.07 25.45 22.40
N GLN A 71 7.90 25.36 21.08
CA GLN A 71 8.81 24.64 20.17
C GLN A 71 10.26 25.10 20.32
N ASP A 72 10.52 26.41 20.36
CA ASP A 72 11.88 26.96 20.44
C ASP A 72 12.59 26.53 21.74
N ARG A 73 11.84 26.47 22.84
CA ARG A 73 12.38 26.05 24.14
C ARG A 73 12.59 24.53 24.19
N CYS A 74 11.72 23.74 23.56
CA CYS A 74 11.88 22.30 23.48
C CYS A 74 13.05 21.90 22.59
N ILE A 75 13.17 22.46 21.39
CA ILE A 75 14.29 22.17 20.49
C ILE A 75 15.64 22.46 21.18
N ARG A 76 15.73 23.52 21.99
CA ARG A 76 16.93 23.82 22.80
C ARG A 76 17.22 22.80 23.90
N ARG A 77 16.21 22.11 24.45
CA ARG A 77 16.39 21.04 25.44
C ARG A 77 16.88 19.74 24.81
N TYR A 78 16.61 19.52 23.52
CA TYR A 78 16.98 18.32 22.78
C TYR A 78 17.96 18.60 21.64
N PRO A 79 19.14 19.21 21.89
CA PRO A 79 20.07 19.60 20.83
C PRO A 79 20.69 18.39 20.10
N GLY A 80 20.70 17.21 20.73
CA GLY A 80 21.26 15.99 20.17
C GLY A 80 20.33 15.17 19.28
N LEU A 81 19.04 15.52 19.20
CA LEU A 81 18.08 14.81 18.35
C LEU A 81 18.27 15.20 16.87
N TYR A 82 18.19 14.20 16.00
CA TYR A 82 18.46 14.30 14.57
C TYR A 82 17.16 14.39 13.78
N GLY A 83 17.10 15.30 12.82
CA GLY A 83 15.89 15.49 12.01
C GLY A 83 14.83 16.35 12.70
N SER A 84 13.87 16.81 11.91
CA SER A 84 12.75 17.64 12.38
C SER A 84 11.70 16.79 13.09
N ASP A 85 11.44 15.57 12.61
CA ASP A 85 10.47 14.63 13.16
C ASP A 85 10.82 14.13 14.56
N ASP A 86 12.08 13.79 14.83
CA ASP A 86 12.56 13.39 16.16
C ASP A 86 12.35 14.51 17.20
N ARG A 87 12.68 15.75 16.80
CA ARG A 87 12.46 16.94 17.63
C ARG A 87 10.99 17.24 17.84
N ILE A 88 10.16 17.09 16.80
CA ILE A 88 8.71 17.23 16.90
C ILE A 88 8.17 16.19 17.88
N GLN A 89 8.58 14.93 17.77
CA GLN A 89 8.17 13.87 18.69
C GLN A 89 8.53 14.20 20.14
N ALA A 90 9.73 14.70 20.40
CA ALA A 90 10.14 15.13 21.74
C ALA A 90 9.25 16.27 22.27
N CYS A 91 8.89 17.26 21.44
CA CYS A 91 7.97 18.31 21.86
C CYS A 91 6.54 17.78 22.07
N MET A 92 6.07 16.81 21.29
CA MET A 92 4.78 16.14 21.53
C MET A 92 4.77 15.40 22.86
N ALA A 93 5.89 14.78 23.25
CA ALA A 93 6.04 14.14 24.56
C ALA A 93 5.95 15.14 25.72
N GLU A 94 6.53 16.33 25.58
CA GLU A 94 6.38 17.39 26.60
C GLU A 94 4.96 17.95 26.69
N LEU A 95 4.24 18.00 25.57
CA LEU A 95 2.81 18.35 25.53
C LEU A 95 1.91 17.21 26.03
N GLY A 96 2.45 16.01 26.24
CA GLY A 96 1.68 14.83 26.65
C GLY A 96 0.75 14.29 25.57
N VAL A 97 1.04 14.56 24.28
CA VAL A 97 0.19 14.12 23.16
C VAL A 97 0.86 12.94 22.44
N PRO A 98 0.28 11.73 22.51
CA PRO A 98 0.86 10.56 21.89
C PRO A 98 0.62 10.51 20.38
N LEU A 99 1.44 9.74 19.68
CA LEU A 99 1.20 9.39 18.28
C LEU A 99 -0.07 8.55 18.14
N THR A 100 -1.00 9.03 17.33
CA THR A 100 -2.13 8.29 16.79
C THR A 100 -1.70 7.63 15.48
N ARG A 101 -1.53 6.30 15.50
CA ARG A 101 -0.99 5.57 14.35
C ARG A 101 -2.05 5.32 13.28
N GLU A 102 -1.76 5.75 12.06
CA GLU A 102 -2.55 5.49 10.85
C GLU A 102 -1.67 4.72 9.85
N PRO A 103 -1.90 3.41 9.63
CA PRO A 103 -0.99 2.55 8.87
C PRO A 103 -0.88 2.85 7.37
N GLY A 104 -1.65 3.81 6.87
CA GLY A 104 -1.60 4.26 5.47
C GLY A 104 -0.54 5.33 5.20
N PHE A 105 0.10 5.86 6.24
CA PHE A 105 1.28 6.72 6.09
C PHE A 105 2.52 5.84 5.97
N HIS A 106 3.24 5.92 4.86
CA HIS A 106 4.39 5.05 4.59
C HIS A 106 5.68 5.84 4.44
N GLN A 107 6.59 5.65 5.39
CA GLN A 107 7.96 6.16 5.32
C GLN A 107 8.78 5.36 4.29
N TYR A 108 8.65 4.03 4.28
CA TYR A 108 9.45 3.12 3.46
C TYR A 108 10.95 3.42 3.53
N ASP A 109 11.52 3.42 4.74
CA ASP A 109 12.99 3.33 4.95
C ASP A 109 13.52 1.95 4.52
N VAL A 110 13.38 1.66 3.23
CA VAL A 110 13.74 0.44 2.55
C VAL A 110 14.37 0.79 1.20
N TYR A 111 15.14 -0.14 0.65
CA TYR A 111 15.76 0.00 -0.66
C TYR A 111 15.24 -1.04 -1.65
N GLY A 112 15.44 -0.78 -2.94
CA GLY A 112 15.12 -1.70 -4.01
C GLY A 112 13.64 -1.65 -4.37
N ASN A 113 13.03 -2.82 -4.55
CA ASN A 113 11.73 -2.94 -5.19
C ASN A 113 10.57 -3.04 -4.17
N LEU A 114 9.71 -2.02 -4.14
CA LEU A 114 8.53 -1.96 -3.26
C LEU A 114 7.39 -2.91 -3.62
N PHE A 115 7.50 -3.68 -4.71
CA PHE A 115 6.42 -4.52 -5.24
C PHE A 115 5.69 -5.34 -4.16
N GLY A 116 6.42 -6.03 -3.28
CA GLY A 116 5.84 -6.84 -2.22
C GLY A 116 4.98 -6.07 -1.22
N LEU A 117 5.36 -4.83 -0.89
CA LEU A 117 4.60 -3.94 0.01
C LEU A 117 3.34 -3.42 -0.69
N LEU A 118 3.47 -2.96 -1.93
CA LEU A 118 2.35 -2.36 -2.67
C LEU A 118 1.28 -3.39 -3.05
N VAL A 119 1.66 -4.62 -3.39
CA VAL A 119 0.70 -5.69 -3.74
C VAL A 119 0.01 -6.32 -2.53
N SER A 120 0.57 -6.14 -1.34
CA SER A 120 0.06 -6.70 -0.08
C SER A 120 -0.23 -5.57 0.91
N HIS A 121 -0.67 -4.42 0.39
CA HIS A 121 -0.95 -3.24 1.19
C HIS A 121 -1.97 -3.58 2.29
N PRO A 122 -1.78 -3.09 3.52
CA PRO A 122 -2.69 -3.35 4.63
C PRO A 122 -4.12 -2.86 4.34
N VAL A 123 -5.09 -3.38 5.12
CA VAL A 123 -6.51 -3.02 5.00
C VAL A 123 -6.77 -1.65 5.64
N THR A 124 -6.27 -0.61 4.97
CA THR A 124 -6.32 0.80 5.35
C THR A 124 -6.28 1.63 4.07
N PRO A 125 -6.83 2.86 4.03
CA PRO A 125 -6.59 3.74 2.88
C PRO A 125 -5.10 4.04 2.73
N LEU A 126 -4.57 4.00 1.51
CA LEU A 126 -3.23 4.51 1.23
C LEU A 126 -3.24 6.03 1.40
N VAL A 127 -2.41 6.59 2.28
CA VAL A 127 -2.36 8.03 2.54
C VAL A 127 -1.15 8.68 1.90
N SER A 128 0.03 8.07 2.01
CA SER A 128 1.27 8.62 1.48
C SER A 128 2.26 7.54 1.12
N LEU A 129 3.19 7.87 0.21
CA LEU A 129 4.33 7.06 -0.17
C LEU A 129 5.59 7.94 -0.15
N HIS A 130 6.53 7.61 0.70
CA HIS A 130 7.94 8.00 0.65
C HIS A 130 8.75 6.71 0.35
N HIS A 131 10.03 6.66 0.01
CA HIS A 131 10.99 7.66 -0.44
C HIS A 131 11.17 7.44 -1.96
N ILE A 132 10.30 8.05 -2.79
CA ILE A 132 10.07 7.59 -4.18
C ILE A 132 11.28 7.79 -5.10
N ASP A 133 12.12 8.78 -4.83
CA ASP A 133 13.42 9.06 -5.48
C ASP A 133 14.54 8.08 -5.09
N VAL A 134 14.44 7.40 -3.94
CA VAL A 134 15.40 6.37 -3.49
C VAL A 134 15.05 4.98 -4.03
N VAL A 135 13.80 4.56 -3.90
CA VAL A 135 13.34 3.21 -4.29
C VAL A 135 13.32 3.03 -5.81
N GLU A 136 13.30 1.77 -6.28
CA GLU A 136 13.11 1.47 -7.71
C GLU A 136 11.74 1.99 -8.21
N PRO A 137 11.61 2.35 -9.50
CA PRO A 137 10.30 2.70 -10.07
C PRO A 137 9.24 1.63 -9.78
N ILE A 138 8.09 2.05 -9.25
CA ILE A 138 7.02 1.13 -8.83
C ILE A 138 6.42 0.35 -10.01
N PHE A 139 6.52 0.88 -11.23
CA PHE A 139 6.13 0.20 -12.47
C PHE A 139 7.37 -0.14 -13.31
N PRO A 140 7.39 -1.28 -14.00
CA PRO A 140 8.52 -1.68 -14.83
C PRO A 140 8.63 -0.83 -16.10
N ASN A 141 9.85 -0.73 -16.65
CA ASN A 141 10.15 -0.11 -17.95
C ASN A 141 9.75 1.37 -18.07
N MET A 142 9.69 2.10 -16.97
CA MET A 142 9.45 3.54 -16.95
C MET A 142 10.19 4.22 -15.80
N GLY A 143 10.37 5.54 -15.91
CA GLY A 143 10.96 6.35 -14.83
C GLY A 143 9.99 6.55 -13.65
N ARG A 144 10.52 6.99 -12.51
CA ARG A 144 9.73 7.23 -11.28
C ARG A 144 8.54 8.17 -11.49
N LEU A 145 8.75 9.30 -12.18
CA LEU A 145 7.68 10.25 -12.48
C LEU A 145 6.56 9.63 -13.34
N GLN A 146 6.91 8.89 -14.39
CA GLN A 146 5.94 8.20 -15.24
C GLN A 146 5.20 7.10 -14.47
N ALA A 147 5.89 6.42 -13.56
CA ALA A 147 5.29 5.42 -12.67
C ALA A 147 4.27 6.05 -11.72
N LEU A 148 4.58 7.21 -11.14
CA LEU A 148 3.64 7.98 -10.31
C LEU A 148 2.44 8.46 -11.12
N GLN A 149 2.65 9.03 -12.31
CA GLN A 149 1.57 9.45 -13.21
C GLN A 149 0.63 8.29 -13.56
N ARG A 150 1.19 7.09 -13.75
CA ARG A 150 0.39 5.88 -13.97
C ARG A 150 -0.44 5.49 -12.76
N LEU A 151 0.11 5.56 -11.55
CA LEU A 151 -0.63 5.30 -10.30
C LEU A 151 -1.73 6.35 -10.04
N MET A 152 -1.52 7.59 -10.48
CA MET A 152 -2.51 8.66 -10.34
C MET A 152 -3.79 8.41 -11.16
N SER A 153 -3.71 7.63 -12.25
CA SER A 153 -4.89 7.33 -13.08
C SER A 153 -5.99 6.61 -12.29
N PRO A 154 -5.78 5.41 -11.72
CA PRO A 154 -6.78 4.74 -10.89
C PRO A 154 -7.07 5.49 -9.58
N MET A 155 -6.09 6.21 -9.01
CA MET A 155 -6.29 7.04 -7.82
C MET A 155 -7.41 8.06 -8.00
N LYS A 156 -7.49 8.71 -9.17
CA LYS A 156 -8.55 9.68 -9.50
C LYS A 156 -9.92 9.04 -9.70
N LEU A 157 -9.96 7.75 -10.02
CA LEU A 157 -11.21 7.03 -10.24
C LEU A 157 -11.80 6.51 -8.92
N ASP A 158 -10.95 5.99 -8.03
CA ASP A 158 -11.33 5.47 -6.73
C ASP A 158 -10.13 5.36 -5.78
N SER A 159 -9.76 6.48 -5.16
CA SER A 159 -8.67 6.54 -4.19
C SER A 159 -8.87 5.62 -2.98
N ALA A 160 -10.13 5.38 -2.59
CA ALA A 160 -10.43 4.52 -1.45
C ALA A 160 -10.04 3.05 -1.73
N GLY A 161 -10.13 2.59 -2.97
CA GLY A 161 -9.73 1.24 -3.38
C GLY A 161 -8.27 1.07 -3.78
N LEU A 162 -7.48 2.15 -3.82
CA LEU A 162 -6.11 2.13 -4.32
C LEU A 162 -5.20 1.19 -3.50
N LEU A 163 -4.43 0.35 -4.21
CA LEU A 163 -3.56 -0.71 -3.69
C LEU A 163 -4.24 -1.82 -2.88
N GLN A 164 -5.55 -1.75 -2.65
CA GLN A 164 -6.25 -2.73 -1.81
C GLN A 164 -6.12 -4.14 -2.39
N GLN A 165 -5.71 -5.05 -1.52
CA GLN A 165 -5.52 -6.45 -1.86
C GLN A 165 -6.85 -7.22 -1.77
N SER A 166 -7.25 -7.86 -2.86
CA SER A 166 -8.36 -8.82 -2.93
C SER A 166 -7.85 -10.16 -3.44
N ILE A 167 -8.26 -11.24 -2.78
CA ILE A 167 -7.78 -12.61 -3.07
C ILE A 167 -8.98 -13.47 -3.48
N CYS A 168 -8.77 -14.31 -4.49
CA CYS A 168 -9.76 -15.21 -5.03
C CYS A 168 -9.09 -16.40 -5.70
N TYR A 169 -9.90 -17.41 -6.00
CA TYR A 169 -9.39 -18.64 -6.58
C TYR A 169 -10.05 -18.95 -7.90
N ASP A 170 -9.24 -19.40 -8.86
CA ASP A 170 -9.74 -20.07 -10.04
C ASP A 170 -9.79 -21.58 -9.76
N ARG A 171 -10.98 -22.06 -9.42
CA ARG A 171 -11.21 -23.48 -9.08
C ARG A 171 -10.86 -24.40 -10.24
N THR A 172 -11.19 -24.00 -11.47
CA THR A 172 -11.01 -24.83 -12.66
C THR A 172 -9.55 -25.06 -13.01
N ARG A 173 -8.70 -24.05 -12.79
CA ARG A 173 -7.27 -24.09 -13.09
C ARG A 173 -6.39 -24.35 -11.86
N SER A 174 -7.01 -24.40 -10.67
CA SER A 174 -6.33 -24.49 -9.38
C SER A 174 -5.28 -23.38 -9.23
N TRP A 175 -5.70 -22.14 -9.47
CA TRP A 175 -4.85 -20.96 -9.33
C TRP A 175 -5.34 -20.06 -8.21
N THR A 176 -4.39 -19.37 -7.57
CA THR A 176 -4.69 -18.27 -6.67
C THR A 176 -4.47 -16.96 -7.39
N VAL A 177 -5.40 -16.03 -7.25
CA VAL A 177 -5.35 -14.70 -7.85
C VAL A 177 -5.35 -13.68 -6.72
N SER A 178 -4.36 -12.78 -6.73
CA SER A 178 -4.25 -11.66 -5.80
C SER A 178 -4.24 -10.37 -6.61
N VAL A 179 -5.26 -9.55 -6.42
CA VAL A 179 -5.42 -8.24 -7.06
C VAL A 179 -5.01 -7.16 -6.08
N SER A 180 -4.06 -6.30 -6.44
CA SER A 180 -3.83 -5.00 -5.81
C SER A 180 -4.36 -3.93 -6.76
N TRP A 181 -5.56 -3.43 -6.45
CA TRP A 181 -6.33 -2.64 -7.41
C TRP A 181 -5.62 -1.31 -7.72
N GLY A 182 -5.51 -0.98 -9.00
CA GLY A 182 -4.78 0.19 -9.48
C GLY A 182 -3.26 -0.01 -9.57
N TYR A 183 -2.73 -1.20 -9.29
CA TYR A 183 -1.29 -1.46 -9.37
C TYR A 183 -0.93 -2.74 -10.11
N ALA A 184 -1.23 -3.92 -9.55
CA ALA A 184 -0.83 -5.18 -10.14
C ALA A 184 -1.74 -6.35 -9.75
N VAL A 185 -1.79 -7.36 -10.62
CA VAL A 185 -2.43 -8.66 -10.37
C VAL A 185 -1.38 -9.76 -10.39
N GLN A 186 -1.42 -10.65 -9.40
CA GLN A 186 -0.61 -11.86 -9.34
C GLN A 186 -1.48 -13.08 -9.56
N VAL A 187 -1.06 -13.97 -10.46
CA VAL A 187 -1.67 -15.29 -10.67
C VAL A 187 -0.64 -16.36 -10.30
N LEU A 188 -0.95 -17.14 -9.27
CA LEU A 188 -0.09 -18.19 -8.72
C LEU A 188 -0.64 -19.58 -9.09
N ARG A 189 0.26 -20.52 -9.42
CA ARG A 189 -0.10 -21.94 -9.58
C ARG A 189 -0.30 -22.56 -8.20
N GLY A 190 -1.44 -23.20 -7.98
CA GLY A 190 -1.81 -23.79 -6.69
C GLY A 190 -2.68 -22.86 -5.84
N ILE A 191 -3.16 -23.42 -4.73
CA ILE A 191 -4.04 -22.75 -3.77
C ILE A 191 -3.21 -22.27 -2.58
N TYR A 192 -3.09 -20.96 -2.43
CA TYR A 192 -2.39 -20.30 -1.32
C TYR A 192 -3.39 -19.71 -0.34
N LEU A 193 -3.07 -19.79 0.95
CA LEU A 193 -3.93 -19.24 2.00
C LEU A 193 -3.88 -17.71 1.98
N PRO A 194 -5.00 -17.01 2.26
CA PRO A 194 -5.01 -15.57 2.33
C PRO A 194 -3.96 -15.05 3.33
N ARG A 195 -3.89 -15.66 4.53
CA ARG A 195 -2.90 -15.36 5.57
C ARG A 195 -1.46 -15.28 5.06
N ASP A 196 -1.08 -16.17 4.16
CA ASP A 196 0.27 -16.17 3.60
C ASP A 196 0.47 -15.03 2.60
N LEU A 197 -0.56 -14.72 1.82
CA LEU A 197 -0.57 -13.66 0.79
C LEU A 197 -0.67 -12.25 1.37
N GLU A 198 -1.19 -12.08 2.59
CA GLU A 198 -1.16 -10.80 3.30
C GLU A 198 0.26 -10.43 3.76
N ILE A 199 1.14 -11.42 3.94
CA ILE A 199 2.53 -11.20 4.34
C ILE A 199 3.32 -10.74 3.10
N PRO A 200 3.90 -9.52 3.08
CA PRO A 200 4.63 -9.00 1.94
C PRO A 200 5.81 -9.91 1.55
N SER A 201 5.90 -10.22 0.25
CA SER A 201 7.09 -10.85 -0.31
C SER A 201 8.27 -9.90 -0.24
N ARG A 202 9.43 -10.38 0.24
CA ARG A 202 10.62 -9.56 0.48
C ARG A 202 11.36 -9.22 -0.82
N THR A 203 10.77 -8.32 -1.61
CA THR A 203 11.35 -7.76 -2.85
C THR A 203 12.23 -6.53 -2.60
N PHE A 204 12.28 -6.07 -1.36
CA PHE A 204 12.98 -4.89 -0.87
C PHE A 204 14.03 -5.28 0.17
N LEU A 205 14.94 -4.36 0.44
CA LEU A 205 15.98 -4.45 1.47
C LEU A 205 15.64 -3.48 2.61
N HIS A 206 15.98 -3.80 3.85
CA HIS A 206 15.85 -2.83 4.93
C HIS A 206 16.88 -1.69 4.78
N TRP A 207 16.76 -0.63 5.59
CA TRP A 207 17.57 0.60 5.50
C TRP A 207 19.10 0.39 5.47
N TYR A 208 19.63 -0.69 6.07
CA TYR A 208 21.06 -1.02 6.02
C TYR A 208 21.43 -1.97 4.86
N LYS A 209 20.59 -2.00 3.81
CA LYS A 209 20.80 -2.71 2.55
C LYS A 209 20.99 -4.23 2.71
N ARG A 210 20.34 -4.86 3.69
CA ARG A 210 20.25 -6.32 3.76
C ARG A 210 18.81 -6.80 3.55
N ALA A 211 18.71 -8.08 3.21
CA ALA A 211 17.43 -8.73 2.91
C ALA A 211 16.98 -9.64 4.07
N ASP A 212 17.51 -9.50 5.28
CA ASP A 212 17.03 -10.30 6.40
C ASP A 212 15.74 -9.74 7.00
N GLN A 213 15.00 -10.58 7.73
CA GLN A 213 13.68 -10.24 8.27
C GLN A 213 13.74 -9.40 9.54
N THR A 214 14.88 -9.35 10.23
CA THR A 214 15.01 -8.70 11.54
C THR A 214 15.06 -7.18 11.44
N GLY A 215 15.27 -6.66 10.23
CA GLY A 215 15.28 -5.22 9.95
C GLY A 215 13.91 -4.57 9.80
N PHE A 216 12.80 -5.31 9.80
CA PHE A 216 11.46 -4.77 9.53
C PHE A 216 10.56 -4.78 10.77
N SER A 217 9.69 -3.77 10.90
CA SER A 217 8.71 -3.67 11.99
C SER A 217 7.47 -4.56 11.80
N PHE A 218 7.50 -5.45 10.80
CA PHE A 218 6.41 -6.34 10.39
C PHE A 218 6.96 -7.63 9.76
N ASN A 219 6.08 -8.64 9.63
CA ASN A 219 6.45 -9.92 9.05
C ASN A 219 6.65 -9.82 7.54
N THR A 220 7.70 -10.46 7.02
CA THR A 220 7.93 -10.63 5.57
C THR A 220 8.12 -12.09 5.23
N ARG A 221 7.78 -12.47 4.00
CA ARG A 221 8.02 -13.83 3.48
C ARG A 221 9.11 -13.82 2.39
N PRO A 222 9.94 -14.86 2.29
CA PRO A 222 10.96 -14.93 1.25
C PRO A 222 10.34 -15.02 -0.14
N VAL A 223 11.04 -14.48 -1.14
CA VAL A 223 10.69 -14.69 -2.55
C VAL A 223 11.04 -16.13 -2.93
N SER A 224 10.09 -16.89 -3.47
CA SER A 224 10.35 -18.28 -3.84
C SER A 224 11.42 -18.39 -4.94
N ARG A 225 12.36 -19.31 -4.74
CA ARG A 225 13.37 -19.69 -5.73
C ARG A 225 12.84 -20.69 -6.74
N ASN A 226 11.74 -21.39 -6.44
CA ASN A 226 11.15 -22.38 -7.33
C ASN A 226 10.43 -21.67 -8.50
N PRO A 227 10.85 -21.90 -9.76
CA PRO A 227 10.18 -21.38 -10.95
C PRO A 227 8.66 -21.50 -10.96
N CYS A 228 8.13 -22.64 -10.51
CA CYS A 228 6.70 -22.93 -10.56
C CYS A 228 5.87 -22.14 -9.55
N GLN A 229 6.49 -21.75 -8.42
CA GLN A 229 5.86 -20.96 -7.37
C GLN A 229 5.95 -19.46 -7.64
N LYS A 230 6.74 -19.02 -8.63
CA LYS A 230 6.79 -17.61 -8.99
C LYS A 230 5.44 -17.17 -9.61
N PRO A 231 4.86 -16.06 -9.13
CA PRO A 231 3.62 -15.55 -9.68
C PRO A 231 3.83 -15.04 -11.11
N SER A 232 2.83 -15.25 -11.98
CA SER A 232 2.70 -14.47 -13.20
C SER A 232 2.12 -13.10 -12.84
N VAL A 233 2.89 -12.03 -13.08
CA VAL A 233 2.55 -10.67 -12.67
C VAL A 233 2.07 -9.84 -13.86
N TYR A 234 0.97 -9.12 -13.65
CA TYR A 234 0.33 -8.23 -14.60
C TYR A 234 0.28 -6.83 -13.98
N PHE A 235 0.91 -5.85 -14.61
CA PHE A 235 0.93 -4.47 -14.11
C PHE A 235 -0.16 -3.65 -14.79
N LEU A 236 -0.68 -2.66 -14.08
CA LEU A 236 -1.65 -1.73 -14.63
C LEU A 236 -1.11 -1.10 -15.92
N SER A 237 -1.93 -1.18 -16.96
CA SER A 237 -1.74 -0.55 -18.26
C SER A 237 -2.65 0.66 -18.39
N ASN A 238 -3.95 0.47 -18.09
CA ASN A 238 -4.97 1.49 -18.25
C ASN A 238 -6.08 1.33 -17.20
N ALA A 239 -6.77 2.42 -16.87
CA ALA A 239 -7.95 2.42 -16.00
C ALA A 239 -8.94 3.46 -16.51
N LEU A 240 -10.21 3.08 -16.60
CA LEU A 240 -11.28 3.92 -17.11
C LEU A 240 -12.51 3.78 -16.22
N TYR A 241 -13.31 4.83 -16.16
CA TYR A 241 -14.63 4.79 -15.55
C TYR A 241 -15.70 4.63 -16.64
N ASN A 242 -16.64 3.72 -16.42
CA ASN A 242 -17.78 3.47 -17.30
C ASN A 242 -19.05 4.03 -16.67
N PRO A 243 -19.55 5.21 -17.13
CA PRO A 243 -20.74 5.84 -16.56
C PRO A 243 -22.00 4.98 -16.68
N GLY A 244 -22.13 4.22 -17.77
CA GLY A 244 -23.34 3.43 -18.04
C GLY A 244 -23.55 2.27 -17.05
N LYS A 245 -22.48 1.82 -16.39
CA LYS A 245 -22.52 0.74 -15.39
C LYS A 245 -22.14 1.22 -13.98
N ASN A 246 -21.76 2.49 -13.83
CA ASN A 246 -21.22 3.04 -12.60
C ASN A 246 -20.07 2.15 -12.04
N GLU A 247 -19.14 1.77 -12.91
CA GLU A 247 -18.03 0.87 -12.57
C GLU A 247 -16.71 1.37 -13.18
N THR A 248 -15.61 1.04 -12.53
CA THR A 248 -14.27 1.15 -13.10
C THR A 248 -13.91 -0.13 -13.83
N ALA A 249 -13.26 0.02 -14.98
CA ALA A 249 -12.64 -1.06 -15.74
C ALA A 249 -11.14 -0.77 -15.81
N SER A 250 -10.33 -1.68 -15.26
CA SER A 250 -8.87 -1.57 -15.24
C SER A 250 -8.24 -2.74 -15.98
N GLU A 251 -7.23 -2.42 -16.79
CA GLU A 251 -6.50 -3.37 -17.62
C GLU A 251 -5.09 -3.56 -17.07
N TYR A 252 -4.68 -4.81 -16.90
CA TYR A 252 -3.35 -5.20 -16.46
C TYR A 252 -2.72 -6.08 -17.53
N VAL A 253 -1.51 -5.72 -17.94
CA VAL A 253 -0.77 -6.40 -18.99
C VAL A 253 0.42 -7.14 -18.41
N ARG A 254 0.70 -8.29 -19.00
CA ARG A 254 1.78 -9.14 -18.56
C ARG A 254 3.13 -8.48 -18.82
N LYS A 255 4.04 -8.53 -17.85
CA LYS A 255 5.45 -8.27 -18.11
C LYS A 255 6.05 -9.50 -18.80
N TRP A 256 6.58 -9.35 -20.01
CA TRP A 256 7.40 -10.39 -20.64
C TRP A 256 8.76 -10.47 -19.94
N ALA A 257 8.84 -11.26 -18.88
CA ALA A 257 10.08 -11.87 -18.45
C ALA A 257 10.09 -13.31 -18.99
N SER A 258 11.27 -13.86 -19.28
CA SER A 258 11.42 -15.30 -19.56
C SER A 258 10.80 -16.06 -18.41
N ASP A 259 9.64 -16.69 -18.65
CA ASP A 259 9.02 -17.52 -17.63
C ASP A 259 9.97 -18.68 -17.35
N PRO A 260 10.44 -18.81 -16.11
CA PRO A 260 11.31 -19.92 -15.81
C PRO A 260 10.50 -21.20 -16.01
N ASN A 261 11.07 -22.13 -16.77
CA ASN A 261 10.37 -23.35 -17.18
C ASN A 261 9.83 -24.09 -15.95
N CYS A 262 8.51 -24.23 -15.87
CA CYS A 262 7.84 -24.92 -14.78
C CYS A 262 7.49 -26.35 -15.18
N LYS A 263 7.98 -27.32 -14.41
CA LYS A 263 7.73 -28.76 -14.66
C LYS A 263 6.42 -29.29 -14.07
N TRP A 264 5.65 -28.47 -13.33
CA TRP A 264 4.37 -28.90 -12.78
C TRP A 264 3.35 -29.12 -13.89
N LYS A 265 2.68 -30.27 -13.85
CA LYS A 265 1.60 -30.64 -14.79
C LYS A 265 0.30 -29.92 -14.40
N MET A 266 0.30 -28.59 -14.51
CA MET A 266 -0.85 -27.72 -14.19
C MET A 266 -1.10 -26.75 -15.33
N ALA A 267 -2.29 -26.16 -15.36
CA ALA A 267 -2.57 -25.06 -16.29
C ALA A 267 -1.53 -23.95 -16.08
N ASP A 268 -1.00 -23.43 -17.19
CA ASP A 268 0.03 -22.41 -17.18
C ASP A 268 -0.59 -20.99 -17.23
N PRO A 269 -0.43 -20.16 -16.18
CA PRO A 269 -0.89 -18.77 -16.19
C PRO A 269 -0.22 -17.94 -17.29
N SER A 270 0.92 -18.37 -17.84
CA SER A 270 1.64 -17.64 -18.89
C SER A 270 0.82 -17.36 -20.15
N ARG A 271 -0.21 -18.19 -20.40
CA ARG A 271 -1.15 -18.08 -21.51
C ARG A 271 -2.06 -16.86 -21.40
N ILE A 272 -2.28 -16.35 -20.20
CA ILE A 272 -3.02 -15.11 -19.97
C ILE A 272 -2.08 -13.95 -20.26
N GLN A 273 -2.46 -13.10 -21.18
CA GLN A 273 -1.70 -11.90 -21.58
C GLN A 273 -2.26 -10.64 -20.92
N ARG A 274 -3.56 -10.66 -20.61
CA ARG A 274 -4.31 -9.52 -20.09
C ARG A 274 -5.22 -9.95 -18.95
N VAL A 275 -5.32 -9.10 -17.94
CA VAL A 275 -6.33 -9.21 -16.89
C VAL A 275 -7.19 -7.96 -16.93
N GLU A 276 -8.51 -8.12 -16.98
CA GLU A 276 -9.48 -7.04 -16.87
C GLU A 276 -10.12 -7.13 -15.47
N VAL A 277 -10.03 -6.06 -14.67
CA VAL A 277 -10.65 -5.99 -13.35
C VAL A 277 -11.75 -4.94 -13.36
N TYR A 278 -12.97 -5.38 -13.08
CA TYR A 278 -14.16 -4.54 -12.96
C TYR A 278 -14.49 -4.32 -11.48
N LYS A 279 -14.61 -3.06 -11.07
CA LYS A 279 -14.87 -2.68 -9.68
C LYS A 279 -15.82 -1.50 -9.59
N LYS A 280 -16.85 -1.59 -8.76
CA LYS A 280 -17.69 -0.43 -8.40
C LYS A 280 -16.92 0.48 -7.42
N PRO A 281 -16.79 1.79 -7.69
CA PRO A 281 -16.24 2.73 -6.72
C PRO A 281 -17.06 2.73 -5.42
N ASP A 282 -16.36 2.81 -4.29
CA ASP A 282 -17.01 2.98 -2.98
C ASP A 282 -16.26 4.07 -2.19
N PRO A 283 -16.71 5.34 -2.28
CA PRO A 283 -16.08 6.42 -1.54
C PRO A 283 -16.29 6.27 -0.02
N ASN A 284 -17.22 5.45 0.44
CA ASN A 284 -17.51 5.29 1.86
C ASN A 284 -16.92 4.00 2.42
N LEU A 285 -15.98 3.37 1.67
CA LEU A 285 -15.34 2.11 2.05
C LEU A 285 -14.74 2.16 3.47
N TRP A 286 -14.16 3.30 3.86
CA TRP A 286 -13.49 3.47 5.16
C TRP A 286 -14.32 4.17 6.23
N GLU A 287 -15.61 4.40 5.97
CA GLU A 287 -16.57 4.83 7.00
C GLU A 287 -17.16 3.64 7.78
N LYS A 288 -16.85 2.42 7.32
CA LYS A 288 -17.28 1.16 7.93
C LYS A 288 -16.08 0.46 8.58
N ALA A 289 -16.35 -0.59 9.36
CA ALA A 289 -15.31 -1.47 9.87
C ALA A 289 -14.43 -1.98 8.71
N PRO A 290 -13.09 -1.88 8.81
CA PRO A 290 -12.19 -2.27 7.74
C PRO A 290 -12.35 -3.74 7.35
N ARG A 291 -12.66 -3.99 6.08
CA ARG A 291 -12.69 -5.33 5.46
C ARG A 291 -12.26 -5.21 4.01
N ARG A 292 -11.45 -6.16 3.54
CA ARG A 292 -11.04 -6.24 2.14
C ARG A 292 -12.26 -6.42 1.24
N ASN A 293 -12.20 -5.87 0.04
CA ASN A 293 -13.14 -6.26 -1.01
C ASN A 293 -12.87 -7.71 -1.44
N CYS A 294 -13.93 -8.43 -1.77
CA CYS A 294 -13.87 -9.78 -2.29
C CYS A 294 -13.64 -9.77 -3.80
N CYS A 295 -12.84 -10.72 -4.27
CA CYS A 295 -12.55 -10.94 -5.68
C CYS A 295 -13.32 -12.15 -6.21
N ARG A 296 -13.77 -12.11 -7.46
CA ARG A 296 -14.43 -13.23 -8.15
C ARG A 296 -13.89 -13.36 -9.57
N VAL A 297 -13.41 -14.55 -9.93
CA VAL A 297 -12.98 -14.86 -11.30
C VAL A 297 -14.22 -15.08 -12.14
N MET A 298 -14.36 -14.31 -13.22
CA MET A 298 -15.54 -14.32 -14.08
C MET A 298 -15.30 -15.18 -15.33
N PRO A 299 -16.33 -15.86 -15.85
CA PRO A 299 -16.23 -16.59 -17.11
C PRO A 299 -15.96 -15.61 -18.27
N THR A 300 -15.12 -16.02 -19.21
CA THR A 300 -14.75 -15.23 -20.38
C THR A 300 -14.54 -16.12 -21.60
N LYS A 301 -14.96 -15.63 -22.77
CA LYS A 301 -14.76 -16.30 -24.05
C LYS A 301 -13.38 -15.99 -24.66
N LYS A 302 -12.67 -14.98 -24.14
CA LYS A 302 -11.34 -14.56 -24.61
C LYS A 302 -10.26 -15.44 -23.97
N GLY A 303 -9.72 -16.41 -24.71
CA GLY A 303 -8.78 -17.41 -24.16
C GLY A 303 -7.48 -16.85 -23.56
N ASN A 304 -7.03 -15.65 -23.97
CA ASN A 304 -5.82 -14.99 -23.48
C ASN A 304 -6.09 -13.91 -22.41
N THR A 305 -7.34 -13.75 -21.98
CA THR A 305 -7.76 -12.68 -21.05
C THR A 305 -8.43 -13.31 -19.84
N MET A 306 -8.06 -12.87 -18.64
CA MET A 306 -8.78 -13.21 -17.41
C MET A 306 -9.64 -12.02 -17.01
N VAL A 307 -10.90 -12.28 -16.63
CA VAL A 307 -11.81 -11.24 -16.16
C VAL A 307 -12.06 -11.46 -14.67
N ILE A 308 -11.95 -10.38 -13.90
CA ILE A 308 -12.10 -10.40 -12.45
C ILE A 308 -13.09 -9.33 -12.05
N ASN A 309 -14.00 -9.66 -11.16
CA ASN A 309 -14.83 -8.68 -10.45
C ASN A 309 -14.29 -8.48 -9.03
N VAL A 310 -14.13 -7.23 -8.62
CA VAL A 310 -13.80 -6.85 -7.24
C VAL A 310 -14.92 -5.98 -6.68
N GLY A 311 -15.41 -6.30 -5.50
CA GLY A 311 -16.45 -5.51 -4.84
C GLY A 311 -16.62 -5.87 -3.38
N VAL A 312 -17.61 -5.26 -2.74
CA VAL A 312 -17.97 -5.57 -1.36
C VAL A 312 -18.26 -7.07 -1.25
N CYS A 313 -17.78 -7.67 -0.17
CA CYS A 313 -18.07 -9.06 0.13
C CYS A 313 -19.57 -9.24 0.42
N GLY A 314 -20.16 -10.32 -0.09
CA GLY A 314 -21.50 -10.73 0.25
C GLY A 314 -21.62 -11.13 1.73
N GLU A 315 -22.86 -11.36 2.15
CA GLU A 315 -23.16 -11.98 3.44
C GLU A 315 -22.44 -13.34 3.51
N ASP A 316 -21.75 -13.59 4.62
CA ASP A 316 -20.95 -14.80 4.89
C ASP A 316 -19.85 -15.15 3.87
N GLU A 317 -19.52 -14.25 2.93
CA GLU A 317 -18.50 -14.55 1.92
C GLU A 317 -17.09 -14.61 2.55
N VAL A 318 -16.47 -15.78 2.42
CA VAL A 318 -15.12 -16.08 2.87
C VAL A 318 -14.22 -16.49 1.70
N VAL A 319 -12.92 -16.20 1.81
CA VAL A 319 -11.93 -16.56 0.79
C VAL A 319 -11.36 -17.94 1.13
N GLU A 320 -12.09 -18.99 0.71
CA GLU A 320 -11.70 -20.38 0.90
C GLU A 320 -12.01 -21.25 -0.33
N LEU A 321 -11.43 -22.45 -0.34
CA LEU A 321 -11.62 -23.44 -1.39
C LEU A 321 -11.99 -24.81 -0.84
#